data_AF-A0A553KSC2-F1
#
_entry.id   AF-A0A553KSC2-F1
#
_cell.length_a   1.000
_cell.length_b   1.000
_cell.length_c   1.000
_cell.angle_alpha   90.00
_cell.angle_beta   90.00
_cell.angle_gamma   90.00
#
_symmetry.space_group_name_H-M   'P 1'
#
loop_
_entity.id
_entity.type
_entity.pdbx_description
1 polymer ?
#
loop_
_entity_poly.entity_id
_entity_poly.type
_entity_poly.pdbx_seq_one_letter_code
_entity_poly.pdbx_strand_id
1 'polypeptide(L)' 'MGKWTALVGGLVGGWSFLKIPLEGSFLSAIDPVVDGIGIVATVVFSGALIYFGVRDWLQK' A
#
# COMPACT_ATOMS: atom_id res chain seq x y z
N MET A 1 -15.12 0.98 10.40
CA MET A 1 -14.48 1.22 9.09
C MET A 1 -14.89 0.08 8.16
N GLY A 2 -15.26 0.38 6.92
CA GLY A 2 -15.61 -0.66 5.95
C GLY A 2 -14.37 -1.41 5.47
N LYS A 3 -14.50 -2.70 5.13
CA LYS A 3 -13.43 -3.49 4.54
C LYS A 3 -12.78 -2.81 3.33
N TRP A 4 -13.60 -2.17 2.48
CA TRP A 4 -13.14 -1.39 1.33
C TRP A 4 -12.30 -0.17 1.71
N THR A 5 -12.70 0.57 2.75
CA THR A 5 -11.95 1.75 3.21
C THR A 5 -10.58 1.36 3.79
N ALA A 6 -10.48 0.18 4.41
CA ALA A 6 -9.19 -0.32 4.90
C ALA A 6 -8.26 -0.73 3.75
N LEU A 7 -8.79 -1.35 2.69
CA LEU A 7 -8.00 -1.75 1.53
C LEU A 7 -7.49 -0.54 0.73
N VAL A 8 -8.38 0.43 0.48
CA VAL A 8 -8.01 1.68 -0.20
C VAL A 8 -7.06 2.50 0.67
N GLY A 9 -7.34 2.64 1.96
CA GLY A 9 -6.46 3.37 2.89
C GLY A 9 -5.08 2.73 3.01
N GLY A 10 -5.00 1.40 3.05
CA GLY A 10 -3.73 0.68 3.04
C GLY A 10 -2.95 0.83 1.74
N LEU A 11 -3.63 0.83 0.59
CA LEU A 11 -3.02 1.07 -0.72
C LEU A 11 -2.45 2.49 -0.82
N VAL A 12 -3.25 3.49 -0.43
CA VAL A 12 -2.83 4.90 -0.42
C VAL A 12 -1.68 5.11 0.57
N GLY A 13 -1.74 4.50 1.75
CA GLY A 13 -0.67 4.55 2.73
C GLY A 13 0.63 3.94 2.22
N GLY A 14 0.59 2.75 1.62
CA GLY A 14 1.76 2.12 0.99
C GLY A 14 2.35 2.96 -0.15
N TRP A 15 1.49 3.58 -0.97
CA TRP A 15 1.93 4.48 -2.03
C TRP A 15 2.56 5.77 -1.48
N SER A 16 2.03 6.31 -0.39
CA SER A 16 2.62 7.47 0.28
C SER A 16 4.01 7.16 0.82
N PHE A 17 4.26 5.96 1.35
CA PHE A 17 5.59 5.53 1.78
C PHE A 17 6.63 5.64 0.65
N LEU A 18 6.27 5.26 -0.58
CA LEU A 18 7.14 5.34 -1.77
C LEU A 18 7.32 6.76 -2.31
N LYS A 19 6.57 7.74 -1.79
CA LYS A 19 6.59 9.14 -2.26
C LYS A 19 7.23 10.09 -1.27
N ILE A 20 7.67 9.61 -0.11
CA ILE A 20 8.37 10.43 0.87
C ILE A 20 9.84 10.54 0.45
N PRO A 21 10.33 11.73 0.08
CA PRO A 21 11.74 11.91 -0.20
C PRO A 21 12.52 11.87 1.11
N LEU A 22 13.25 10.78 1.36
CA LEU A 22 14.17 10.65 2.50
C LEU A 22 15.62 10.98 2.14
N GLU A 23 15.92 11.16 0.85
CA GLU A 23 17.21 11.65 0.35
C GLU A 23 17.59 12.99 1.00
N GLY A 24 18.79 13.05 1.60
CA GLY A 24 19.28 14.23 2.30
C GLY A 24 18.68 14.48 3.70
N SER A 25 17.80 13.60 4.19
CA SER A 25 17.25 13.67 5.55
C SER A 25 18.05 12.81 6.54
N PHE A 26 17.83 13.04 7.84
CA PHE A 26 18.33 12.16 8.93
C PHE A 26 17.91 10.69 8.75
N LEU A 27 16.82 10.44 8.02
CA LEU A 27 16.25 9.11 7.78
C LEU A 27 16.74 8.46 6.49
N SER A 28 17.71 9.03 5.76
CA SER A 28 18.23 8.42 4.52
C SER A 28 18.84 7.03 4.74
N ALA A 29 19.31 6.74 5.96
CA ALA A 29 19.83 5.41 6.32
C ALA A 29 18.76 4.30 6.33
N ILE A 30 17.48 4.65 6.51
CA ILE A 30 16.36 3.70 6.53
C ILE A 30 15.53 3.73 5.25
N ASP A 31 15.90 4.59 4.30
CA ASP A 31 15.23 4.74 3.00
C ASP A 31 14.92 3.40 2.29
N PRO A 32 15.87 2.45 2.14
CA PRO A 32 15.57 1.17 1.50
C PRO A 32 14.54 0.32 2.27
N VAL A 33 14.43 0.50 3.58
CA VAL A 33 13.45 -0.21 4.41
C VAL A 33 12.06 0.42 4.23
N VAL A 34 11.99 1.75 4.20
CA VAL A 34 10.76 2.51 3.98
C VAL A 34 10.19 2.19 2.59
N ASP A 35 11.02 2.16 1.56
CA ASP A 35 10.64 1.73 0.22
C ASP A 35 10.19 0.27 0.17
N GLY A 36 10.91 -0.63 0.85
CA GLY A 36 10.53 -2.03 0.95
C GLY A 36 9.14 -2.21 1.56
N ILE A 37 8.83 -1.49 2.64
CA ILE A 37 7.51 -1.51 3.28
C ILE A 37 6.45 -0.91 2.35
N GLY A 38 6.74 0.19 1.67
CA GLY A 38 5.85 0.81 0.70
C GLY A 38 5.47 -0.13 -0.43
N ILE A 39 6.46 -0.81 -1.04
CA ILE A 39 6.24 -1.79 -2.11
C ILE A 39 5.37 -2.94 -1.60
N VAL A 40 5.71 -3.55 -0.46
CA VAL A 40 4.97 -4.69 0.09
C VAL A 40 3.53 -4.29 0.40
N ALA A 41 3.33 -3.15 1.05
CA ALA A 41 2.00 -2.64 1.36
C ALA A 41 1.19 -2.42 0.07
N THR A 42 1.74 -1.71 -0.92
CA THR A 42 1.06 -1.45 -2.20
C THR A 42 0.68 -2.75 -2.92
N VAL A 43 1.58 -3.73 -2.98
CA VAL A 43 1.31 -5.01 -3.65
C VAL A 43 0.21 -5.79 -2.92
N VAL A 44 0.30 -5.91 -1.59
CA VAL A 44 -0.66 -6.69 -0.79
C VAL A 44 -2.05 -6.06 -0.84
N PHE A 45 -2.15 -4.74 -0.63
CA PHE A 45 -3.44 -4.05 -0.65
C PHE A 45 -4.05 -4.01 -2.06
N SER A 46 -3.24 -3.82 -3.10
CA SER A 46 -3.69 -3.88 -4.50
C SER A 46 -4.22 -5.27 -4.86
N GLY A 47 -3.46 -6.32 -4.54
CA GLY A 47 -3.87 -7.70 -4.76
C GLY A 47 -5.15 -8.06 -4.01
N ALA A 48 -5.28 -7.61 -2.76
CA ALA A 48 -6.50 -7.80 -1.98
C ALA A 48 -7.71 -7.07 -2.60
N LEU A 49 -7.52 -5.86 -3.12
CA LEU A 49 -8.56 -5.09 -3.81
C LEU A 49 -9.05 -5.81 -5.07
N ILE A 50 -8.12 -6.32 -5.89
CA ILE A 50 -8.44 -7.12 -7.08
C ILE A 50 -9.18 -8.38 -6.68
N TYR A 51 -8.67 -9.15 -5.71
CA TYR A 51 -9.29 -10.39 -5.26
C TYR A 51 -10.72 -10.16 -4.76
N PHE A 52 -10.92 -9.18 -3.89
CA PHE A 52 -12.26 -8.90 -3.37
C PHE A 52 -13.18 -8.31 -4.41
N GLY A 53 -12.67 -7.50 -5.35
CA GLY A 53 -13.45 -6.97 -6.47
C GLY A 53 -13.93 -8.07 -7.41
N VAL A 54 -13.03 -8.95 -7.83
CA VAL A 54 -13.37 -10.09 -8.72
C VAL A 54 -14.31 -11.06 -8.01
N ARG A 55 -14.06 -11.36 -6.74
CA ARG A 55 -14.92 -12.25 -5.96
C ARG A 55 -16.34 -11.68 -5.81
N ASP A 56 -16.46 -10.39 -5.47
CA ASP A 56 -17.76 -9.72 -5.35
C ASP A 56 -18.51 -9.68 -6.70
N TRP A 57 -17.77 -9.50 -7.80
CA TRP A 57 -18.33 -9.55 -9.15
C TRP A 57 -18.84 -10.93 -9.55
N LEU A 58 -18.12 -12.00 -9.21
CA LEU A 58 -18.50 -13.39 -9.51
C LEU A 58 -19.60 -13.94 -8.59
N GLN A 59 -19.79 -13.37 -7.39
CA GLN A 59 -20.83 -13.76 -6.44
C GLN A 59 -22.14 -12.97 -6.61
N LYS A 60 -22.18 -12.07 -7.60
CA LYS A 60 -23.36 -11.32 -8.04
C LYS A 60 -24.08 -12.05 -9.17
#